data_AF-A0A218W7T3-F1
#
_entry.id   AF-A0A218W7T3-F1
#
_cell.length_a   1.000
_cell.length_b   1.000
_cell.length_c   1.000
_cell.angle_alpha   90.00
_cell.angle_beta   90.00
_cell.angle_gamma   90.00
#
_symmetry.space_group_name_H-M   'P 1'
#
loop_
_entity.id
_entity.type
_entity.pdbx_description
1 polymer ?
#
loop_
_entity_poly.entity_id
_entity_poly.type
_entity_poly.pdbx_seq_one_letter_code
_entity_poly.pdbx_strand_id
1 'polypeptide(L)'
;MESPRHSCLKLELPNPTEPDKIEPIFIKATWYDTHFDLSITNDPDSWVCKASEEEVRERAAQWDQPVADYIEFAEKRTKLEWQCKCQPSPNPQLTKSGILDFLVDANIRLSFLSVLNSKKGKLREQLVKSAGNGGKSPEEDEESTEKTDPFDERSDTEVGTIKSGTGMSKDVQKGNPRGRKWIALK
;
A
#
# COMPACT_ATOMS: atom_id res chain seq x y z
N MET A 1 -12.31 6.63 -6.01
CA MET A 1 -11.00 6.22 -6.52
C MET A 1 -9.97 6.62 -5.50
N GLU A 2 -9.17 5.67 -5.03
CA GLU A 2 -8.06 5.97 -4.13
C GLU A 2 -7.00 6.81 -4.86
N SER A 3 -6.26 7.63 -4.12
CA SER A 3 -5.18 8.43 -4.70
C SER A 3 -4.01 7.51 -5.05
N PRO A 4 -3.31 7.74 -6.17
CA PRO A 4 -2.17 6.91 -6.53
C PRO A 4 -1.07 7.00 -5.48
N ARG A 5 -0.43 5.86 -5.22
CA ARG A 5 0.73 5.77 -4.34
C ARG A 5 1.99 6.05 -5.14
N HIS A 6 3.03 6.57 -4.49
CA HIS A 6 4.29 6.90 -5.16
C HIS A 6 5.47 6.32 -4.39
N SER A 7 6.46 5.81 -5.11
CA SER A 7 7.73 5.40 -4.55
C SER A 7 8.89 5.91 -5.39
N CYS A 8 9.99 6.27 -4.74
CA CYS A 8 11.23 6.65 -5.42
C CYS A 8 12.39 5.78 -4.97
N LEU A 9 13.24 5.44 -5.94
CA LEU A 9 14.45 4.65 -5.73
C LEU A 9 15.62 5.37 -6.39
N LYS A 10 16.74 5.46 -5.65
CA LYS A 10 18.04 5.80 -6.20
C LYS A 10 18.82 4.49 -6.33
N LEU A 11 19.23 4.16 -7.55
CA LEU A 11 20.12 3.06 -7.85
C LEU A 11 21.50 3.62 -8.18
N GLU A 12 22.54 2.89 -7.83
CA GLU A 12 23.92 3.23 -8.14
C GLU A 12 24.43 2.14 -9.08
N LEU A 13 24.60 2.51 -10.35
CA LEU A 13 24.95 1.58 -11.41
C LEU A 13 26.27 2.01 -12.06
N PRO A 14 27.14 1.06 -12.42
CA PRO A 14 28.37 1.39 -13.15
C PRO A 14 28.01 1.99 -14.51
N ASN A 15 28.70 3.06 -14.89
CA ASN A 15 28.51 3.69 -16.19
C ASN A 15 28.97 2.71 -17.28
N PRO A 16 28.16 2.47 -18.33
CA PRO A 16 28.49 1.52 -19.39
C PRO A 16 29.74 1.91 -20.21
N THR A 17 30.10 3.20 -20.23
CA THR A 17 31.27 3.75 -20.93
C THR A 17 32.50 3.81 -20.02
N GLU A 18 32.30 4.04 -18.72
CA GLU A 18 33.35 4.16 -17.72
C GLU A 18 33.02 3.32 -16.48
N PRO A 19 33.37 2.02 -16.44
CA PRO A 19 32.92 1.09 -15.40
C PRO A 19 33.41 1.43 -13.99
N ASP A 20 34.50 2.21 -13.88
CA ASP A 20 35.02 2.73 -12.61
C ASP A 20 34.20 3.90 -12.05
N LYS A 21 33.30 4.48 -12.86
CA LYS A 21 32.37 5.53 -12.44
C LYS A 21 31.01 4.92 -12.14
N ILE A 22 30.52 5.13 -10.93
CA ILE A 22 29.17 4.76 -10.51
C ILE A 22 28.28 5.99 -10.68
N GLU A 23 27.24 5.88 -11.49
CA GLU A 23 26.27 6.94 -11.73
C GLU A 23 24.92 6.61 -11.08
N PRO A 24 24.27 7.61 -10.47
CA PRO A 24 22.98 7.41 -9.85
C PRO A 24 21.86 7.43 -10.88
N ILE A 25 21.06 6.36 -10.92
CA ILE A 25 19.80 6.32 -11.67
C ILE A 25 18.65 6.55 -10.69
N PHE A 26 17.75 7.47 -11.03
CA PHE A 26 16.54 7.73 -10.26
C PHE A 26 15.33 7.10 -10.92
N ILE A 27 14.54 6.39 -10.13
CA ILE A 27 13.29 5.76 -10.56
C ILE A 27 12.16 6.32 -9.70
N LYS A 28 11.12 6.83 -10.34
CA LYS A 28 9.83 7.17 -9.73
C LYS A 28 8.80 6.18 -10.24
N ALA A 29 8.15 5.48 -9.32
CA ALA A 29 6.99 4.65 -9.61
C ALA A 29 5.72 5.32 -9.09
N THR A 30 4.65 5.20 -9.87
CA THR A 30 3.30 5.64 -9.52
C THR A 30 2.40 4.42 -9.60
N TRP A 31 1.83 4.03 -8.46
CA TRP A 31 1.06 2.81 -8.28
C TRP A 31 -0.42 3.13 -8.21
N TYR A 32 -1.19 2.42 -9.02
CA TYR A 32 -2.65 2.38 -8.98
C TYR A 32 -3.08 0.97 -8.56
N ASP A 33 -4.36 0.80 -8.25
CA ASP A 33 -4.88 -0.50 -7.81
C ASP A 33 -4.86 -1.55 -8.92
N THR A 34 -4.89 -1.10 -10.18
CA THR A 34 -4.96 -1.98 -11.36
C THR A 34 -3.71 -1.96 -12.24
N HIS A 35 -2.86 -0.94 -12.08
CA HIS A 35 -1.72 -0.73 -12.96
C HIS A 35 -0.66 0.17 -12.33
N PHE A 36 0.44 0.42 -13.03
CA PHE A 36 1.48 1.33 -12.53
C PHE A 36 2.31 1.95 -13.65
N ASP A 37 2.92 3.08 -13.34
CA ASP A 37 3.79 3.84 -14.23
C ASP A 37 5.17 4.01 -13.63
N LEU A 38 6.21 3.78 -14.41
CA LEU A 38 7.60 4.03 -14.05
C LEU A 38 8.17 5.17 -14.87
N SER A 39 8.97 6.01 -14.22
CA SER A 39 9.75 7.08 -14.83
C SER A 39 11.18 6.96 -14.32
N ILE A 40 12.11 6.79 -15.24
CA ILE A 40 13.52 6.51 -14.98
C ILE A 40 14.34 7.66 -15.56
N THR A 41 15.38 8.07 -14.87
CA THR A 41 16.37 9.02 -15.40
C THR A 41 17.78 8.64 -14.96
N ASN A 42 18.69 8.69 -15.95
CA ASN A 42 20.13 8.61 -15.78
C ASN A 42 20.72 9.80 -16.53
N ASP A 43 20.89 10.93 -15.85
CA ASP A 43 21.19 12.23 -16.48
C ASP A 43 22.34 12.10 -17.51
N PRO A 44 22.11 12.33 -18.83
CA PRO A 44 21.06 13.12 -19.47
C PRO A 44 19.79 12.37 -19.92
N ASP A 45 19.76 11.05 -19.87
CA ASP A 45 18.71 10.23 -20.46
C ASP A 45 17.52 10.01 -19.52
N SER A 46 16.36 9.74 -20.12
CA SER A 46 15.15 9.39 -19.39
C SER A 46 14.32 8.38 -20.15
N TRP A 47 13.71 7.46 -19.41
CA TRP A 47 12.82 6.43 -19.92
C TRP A 47 11.51 6.41 -19.13
N VAL A 48 10.46 5.93 -19.76
CA VAL A 48 9.16 5.72 -19.14
C VAL A 48 8.69 4.30 -19.43
N CYS A 49 7.99 3.70 -18.47
CA CYS A 49 7.24 2.48 -18.69
C CYS A 49 5.81 2.73 -18.21
N LYS A 50 4.84 2.60 -19.12
CA LYS A 50 3.41 2.65 -18.81
C LYS A 50 2.92 1.21 -18.90
N ALA A 51 2.67 0.57 -17.76
CA ALA A 51 2.09 -0.75 -17.76
C ALA A 51 0.57 -0.56 -17.68
N SER A 52 -0.18 -0.83 -18.76
CA SER A 52 -1.64 -0.68 -18.72
C SER A 52 -2.28 -1.76 -17.84
N GLU A 53 -3.52 -1.54 -17.42
CA GLU A 53 -4.27 -2.54 -16.64
C GLU A 53 -4.34 -3.90 -17.35
N GLU A 54 -4.52 -3.90 -18.68
CA GLU A 54 -4.55 -5.12 -19.48
C GLU A 54 -3.21 -5.83 -19.48
N GLU A 55 -2.11 -5.11 -19.67
CA GLU A 55 -0.76 -5.69 -19.67
C GLU A 55 -0.38 -6.24 -18.29
N VAL A 56 -0.74 -5.54 -17.22
CA VAL A 56 -0.53 -5.98 -15.84
C VAL A 56 -1.37 -7.22 -15.56
N ARG A 57 -2.63 -7.26 -16.00
CA ARG A 57 -3.52 -8.41 -15.83
C ARG A 57 -3.02 -9.64 -16.60
N GLU A 58 -2.60 -9.48 -17.85
CA GLU A 58 -2.05 -10.57 -18.64
C GLU A 58 -0.78 -11.14 -18.01
N ARG A 59 0.07 -10.27 -17.48
CA ARG A 59 1.30 -10.68 -16.82
C ARG A 59 1.04 -11.34 -15.46
N ALA A 60 0.14 -10.79 -14.65
CA ALA A 60 -0.28 -11.43 -13.40
C ALA A 60 -0.83 -12.85 -13.67
N ALA A 61 -1.61 -13.00 -14.74
CA ALA A 61 -2.11 -14.31 -15.18
C ALA A 61 -0.99 -15.26 -15.64
N GLN A 62 0.07 -14.76 -16.29
CA GLN A 62 1.26 -15.58 -16.63
C GLN A 62 1.98 -16.13 -15.40
N TRP A 63 1.84 -15.47 -14.25
CA TRP A 63 2.43 -15.88 -12.97
C TRP A 63 1.43 -16.58 -12.05
N ASP A 64 0.21 -16.87 -12.52
CA ASP A 64 -0.89 -17.45 -11.75
C ASP A 64 -1.21 -16.66 -10.44
N GLN A 65 -1.04 -15.34 -10.47
CA GLN A 65 -1.29 -14.45 -9.34
C GLN A 65 -2.45 -13.48 -9.59
N PRO A 66 -3.20 -13.07 -8.55
CA PRO A 66 -4.10 -11.93 -8.63
C PRO A 66 -3.37 -10.64 -9.00
N VAL A 67 -4.05 -9.72 -9.69
CA VAL A 67 -3.49 -8.42 -10.10
C VAL A 67 -3.00 -7.60 -8.90
N ALA A 68 -3.76 -7.61 -7.79
CA ALA A 68 -3.40 -6.91 -6.57
C ALA A 68 -2.07 -7.44 -5.98
N ASP A 69 -1.95 -8.77 -5.80
CA ASP A 69 -0.74 -9.41 -5.29
C ASP A 69 0.47 -9.14 -6.19
N TYR A 70 0.24 -9.13 -7.51
CA TYR A 70 1.27 -8.83 -8.49
C TYR A 70 1.78 -7.39 -8.40
N ILE A 71 0.88 -6.42 -8.19
CA ILE A 71 1.23 -5.01 -8.00
C ILE A 71 1.95 -4.80 -6.67
N GLU A 72 1.47 -5.39 -5.57
CA GLU A 72 2.15 -5.32 -4.27
C GLU A 72 3.56 -5.96 -4.34
N PHE A 73 3.66 -7.08 -5.05
CA PHE A 73 4.94 -7.72 -5.29
C PHE A 73 5.87 -6.82 -6.10
N ALA A 74 5.37 -6.21 -7.18
CA ALA A 74 6.13 -5.27 -7.99
C ALA A 74 6.59 -4.08 -7.15
N GLU A 75 5.72 -3.49 -6.33
CA GLU A 75 6.05 -2.39 -5.41
C GLU A 75 7.20 -2.77 -4.47
N LYS A 76 7.13 -3.96 -3.88
CA LYS A 76 8.16 -4.49 -2.97
C LYS A 76 9.47 -4.89 -3.68
N ARG A 77 9.38 -5.43 -4.90
CA ARG A 77 10.51 -5.97 -5.69
C ARG A 77 11.02 -5.05 -6.79
N THR A 78 10.51 -3.82 -6.90
CA THR A 78 11.03 -2.75 -7.79
C THR A 78 12.53 -2.53 -7.71
N LYS A 79 13.20 -3.15 -6.74
CA LYS A 79 14.63 -3.16 -6.61
C LYS A 79 15.39 -3.97 -7.68
N LEU A 80 14.94 -5.12 -8.20
CA LEU A 80 15.91 -6.01 -8.90
C LEU A 80 15.47 -6.94 -10.05
N GLU A 81 14.19 -7.09 -10.46
CA GLU A 81 13.86 -8.20 -11.39
C GLU A 81 12.78 -7.94 -12.46
N TRP A 82 12.26 -6.72 -12.58
CA TRP A 82 11.11 -6.47 -13.46
C TRP A 82 11.53 -6.15 -14.91
N GLN A 83 11.15 -7.00 -15.86
CA GLN A 83 11.39 -6.81 -17.31
C GLN A 83 10.36 -5.88 -17.95
N CYS A 84 10.26 -4.64 -17.47
CA CYS A 84 9.41 -3.61 -18.09
C CYS A 84 10.02 -3.20 -19.42
N LYS A 85 9.24 -3.10 -20.49
CA LYS A 85 9.69 -2.50 -21.75
C LYS A 85 9.73 -0.98 -21.56
N CYS A 86 10.85 -0.47 -21.05
CA CYS A 86 11.06 0.96 -20.90
C CYS A 86 11.34 1.57 -22.27
N GLN A 87 10.62 2.64 -22.61
CA GLN A 87 10.81 3.40 -23.84
C GLN A 87 11.50 4.74 -23.51
N PRO A 88 12.32 5.29 -24.43
CA PRO A 88 12.85 6.64 -24.26
C PRO A 88 11.72 7.62 -24.00
N SER A 89 11.89 8.52 -23.03
CA SER A 89 10.87 9.49 -22.71
C SER A 89 10.63 10.40 -23.92
N PRO A 90 9.36 10.62 -24.33
CA PRO A 90 9.05 11.57 -25.39
C PRO A 90 9.38 13.01 -24.98
N ASN A 91 9.47 13.28 -23.67
CA ASN A 91 9.88 14.57 -23.12
C ASN A 91 10.78 14.37 -21.90
N PRO A 92 12.10 14.21 -22.09
CA PRO A 92 13.03 13.90 -21.00
C PRO A 92 13.11 15.00 -19.96
N GLN A 93 12.97 16.28 -20.36
CA GLN A 93 12.99 17.41 -19.44
C GLN A 93 11.81 17.39 -18.46
N LEU A 94 10.61 17.10 -18.98
CA LEU A 94 9.40 16.98 -18.14
C LEU A 94 9.47 15.77 -17.21
N THR A 95 10.00 14.63 -17.68
CA THR A 95 10.18 13.46 -16.82
C THR A 95 11.16 13.75 -15.69
N LYS A 96 12.28 14.40 -16.00
CA LYS A 96 13.28 14.84 -15.00
C LYS A 96 12.67 15.80 -13.99
N SER A 97 12.00 16.86 -14.44
CA SER A 97 11.36 17.83 -13.53
C SER A 97 10.32 17.15 -12.66
N GLY A 98 9.51 16.24 -13.20
CA GLY A 98 8.50 15.51 -12.43
C GLY A 98 9.07 14.53 -11.39
N ILE A 99 10.29 14.02 -11.60
CA ILE A 99 11.02 13.22 -10.60
C ILE A 99 11.62 14.15 -9.54
N LEU A 100 12.30 15.23 -9.95
CA LEU A 100 12.94 16.18 -9.04
C LEU A 100 11.93 16.90 -8.15
N ASP A 101 10.80 17.36 -8.71
CA ASP A 101 9.72 17.99 -7.95
C ASP A 101 9.18 17.05 -6.88
N PHE A 102 9.01 15.77 -7.22
CA PHE A 102 8.56 14.76 -6.25
C PHE A 102 9.60 14.53 -5.14
N LEU A 103 10.88 14.41 -5.50
CA LEU A 103 11.96 14.22 -4.52
C LEU A 103 12.11 15.44 -3.60
N VAL A 104 11.99 16.64 -4.14
CA VAL A 104 12.04 17.90 -3.39
C VAL A 104 10.82 18.03 -2.49
N ASP A 105 9.61 17.79 -2.99
CA ASP A 105 8.38 17.84 -2.19
C ASP A 105 8.40 16.79 -1.06
N ALA A 106 8.83 15.56 -1.35
CA ALA A 106 8.99 14.52 -0.34
C ALA A 106 10.01 14.92 0.74
N ASN A 107 11.16 15.48 0.36
CA ASN A 107 12.17 15.96 1.30
C ASN A 107 11.66 17.14 2.14
N ILE A 108 10.96 18.10 1.53
CA ILE A 108 10.35 19.24 2.25
C ILE A 108 9.33 18.72 3.26
N ARG A 109 8.44 17.81 2.87
CA ARG A 109 7.43 17.20 3.75
C ARG A 109 8.08 16.47 4.93
N LEU A 110 9.14 15.69 4.71
CA LEU A 110 9.86 14.99 5.77
C LEU A 110 10.51 15.95 6.76
N SER A 111 11.16 17.01 6.26
CA SER A 111 11.78 18.04 7.10
C SER A 111 10.74 18.75 7.99
N PHE A 112 9.56 19.06 7.43
CA PHE A 112 8.47 19.69 8.16
C PHE A 112 7.86 18.74 9.19
N LEU A 113 7.65 17.46 8.85
CA LEU A 113 7.19 16.43 9.79
C LEU A 113 8.17 16.26 10.95
N SER A 114 9.48 16.31 10.71
CA SER A 114 10.50 16.29 11.76
C SER A 114 10.37 17.49 12.71
N VAL A 115 10.17 18.69 12.17
CA VAL A 115 9.92 19.90 12.97
C VAL A 115 8.63 19.80 13.77
N LEU A 116 7.54 19.31 13.17
CA LEU A 116 6.26 19.10 13.86
C LEU A 116 6.38 18.07 14.98
N ASN A 117 7.04 16.94 14.72
CA ASN A 117 7.27 15.90 15.73
C ASN A 117 8.15 16.42 16.88
N SER A 118 9.17 17.23 16.58
CA SER A 118 10.01 17.88 17.59
C SER A 118 9.21 18.86 18.47
N LYS A 119 8.33 19.67 17.88
CA LYS A 119 7.45 20.58 18.62
C LYS A 119 6.41 19.82 19.46
N LYS A 120 5.82 18.75 18.91
CA LYS A 120 4.90 17.86 19.62
C LYS A 120 5.57 17.19 20.83
N GLY A 121 6.83 16.77 20.69
CA GLY A 121 7.63 16.22 21.78
C GLY A 121 7.84 17.21 22.91
N LYS A 122 8.25 18.45 22.58
CA LYS A 122 8.42 19.53 23.58
C LYS A 122 7.14 19.87 24.34
N LEU A 123 5.99 19.89 23.66
CA LEU A 123 4.69 20.11 24.31
C LEU A 123 4.33 18.96 25.26
N ARG A 124 4.61 17.71 24.88
CA ARG A 124 4.41 16.54 25.75
C ARG A 124 5.32 16.58 26.98
N GLU A 125 6.59 16.94 26.79
CA GLU A 125 7.54 17.09 27.90
C GLU A 125 7.12 18.21 28.87
N GLN A 126 6.67 19.36 28.35
CA GLN A 126 6.12 20.42 29.20
C GLN A 126 4.86 19.97 29.93
N LEU A 127 3.94 19.24 29.29
CA LEU A 127 2.74 18.72 29.95
C LEU A 127 3.09 17.75 31.09
N VAL A 128 4.07 16.86 30.89
CA VAL A 128 4.56 15.95 31.93
C VAL A 128 5.21 16.71 33.08
N LYS A 129 6.02 17.74 32.79
CA LYS A 129 6.65 18.60 33.82
C LYS A 129 5.61 19.39 34.62
N SER A 130 4.58 19.93 33.96
CA SER A 130 3.47 20.63 34.61
C SER A 130 2.59 19.72 35.46
N ALA A 131 2.46 18.43 35.09
CA ALA A 131 1.71 17.45 35.87
C ALA A 131 2.48 16.92 37.09
N GLY A 132 3.82 17.02 37.11
CA GLY A 132 4.68 16.54 38.20
C GLY A 132 4.86 17.49 39.39
N ASN A 133 4.28 18.69 39.35
CA ASN A 133 4.49 19.73 40.39
C ASN A 133 3.33 19.89 41.38
N GLY A 134 2.41 18.91 41.44
CA GLY A 134 1.31 18.87 42.42
C GLY A 134 1.33 17.57 43.22
N GLY A 135 2.06 17.53 44.33
CA GLY A 135 2.03 16.38 45.22
C GLY A 135 3.06 16.46 46.35
N LYS A 136 2.67 17.08 47.46
CA LYS A 136 3.29 16.84 48.77
C LYS A 136 2.66 15.57 49.35
N SER A 137 3.43 14.49 49.47
CA SER A 137 3.15 13.35 50.36
C SER A 137 3.52 13.70 51.81
N PRO A 138 2.97 13.00 52.82
CA PRO A 138 3.51 11.69 53.27
C PRO A 138 2.44 10.57 53.17
N GLU A 139 2.79 9.31 52.84
CA GLU A 139 3.15 8.22 53.80
C GLU A 139 1.99 8.01 54.81
N GLU A 140 1.37 6.84 55.04
CA GLU A 140 1.78 5.42 55.09
C GLU A 140 0.51 4.52 54.92
N ASP A 141 0.64 3.21 55.22
CA ASP A 141 -0.38 2.15 55.36
C ASP A 141 -0.58 1.23 54.13
N GLU A 142 0.14 0.11 54.06
CA GLU A 142 -0.13 -1.18 54.74
C GLU A 142 -1.15 -2.04 53.98
N GLU A 143 -0.63 -3.15 53.46
CA GLU A 143 -1.22 -4.49 53.33
C GLU A 143 -2.74 -4.65 53.55
N SER A 144 -3.45 -5.18 52.54
CA SER A 144 -4.40 -6.29 52.72
C SER A 144 -4.97 -6.79 51.38
N THR A 145 -4.80 -8.09 51.18
CA THR A 145 -5.57 -8.95 50.27
C THR A 145 -7.08 -8.78 50.40
N GLU A 146 -7.85 -8.75 49.31
CA GLU A 146 -9.08 -9.55 49.17
C GLU A 146 -9.62 -9.49 47.73
N LYS A 147 -10.21 -10.61 47.29
CA LYS A 147 -10.73 -10.87 45.94
C LYS A 147 -12.00 -10.08 45.63
N THR A 148 -12.27 -9.79 44.36
CA THR A 148 -13.65 -9.63 43.88
C THR A 148 -13.77 -10.13 42.43
N ASP A 149 -14.79 -10.96 42.22
CA ASP A 149 -15.06 -11.84 41.09
C ASP A 149 -15.42 -11.15 39.75
N PRO A 150 -15.32 -11.86 38.61
CA PRO A 150 -15.81 -11.39 37.32
C PRO A 150 -17.35 -11.33 37.28
N PHE A 151 -17.88 -10.20 36.81
CA PHE A 151 -19.31 -9.97 36.65
C PHE A 151 -19.85 -10.75 35.44
N ASP A 152 -20.69 -11.74 35.70
CA ASP A 152 -21.56 -12.44 34.74
C ASP A 152 -23.00 -12.01 35.03
N GLU A 153 -23.62 -11.27 34.10
CA GLU A 153 -25.08 -11.09 34.11
C GLU A 153 -25.63 -11.32 32.70
N ARG A 154 -26.29 -12.47 32.60
CA ARG A 154 -27.05 -12.99 31.47
C ARG A 154 -28.49 -12.49 31.55
N SER A 155 -29.16 -12.56 30.39
CA SER A 155 -30.62 -12.59 30.15
C SER A 155 -31.28 -11.22 29.88
N ASP A 156 -32.24 -11.04 28.95
CA ASP A 156 -33.13 -12.00 28.29
C ASP A 156 -33.48 -11.62 26.84
N THR A 157 -33.76 -12.68 26.07
CA THR A 157 -34.49 -12.73 24.81
C THR A 157 -35.96 -12.32 24.98
N GLU A 158 -36.50 -11.51 24.07
CA GLU A 158 -37.93 -11.53 23.76
C GLU A 158 -38.22 -11.45 22.26
N VAL A 159 -39.33 -12.10 21.93
CA VAL A 159 -39.73 -12.62 20.62
C VAL A 159 -40.67 -11.64 19.93
N GLY A 160 -40.53 -11.50 18.62
CA GLY A 160 -41.47 -10.77 17.77
C GLY A 160 -41.69 -11.51 16.44
N THR A 161 -42.47 -12.59 16.48
CA THR A 161 -43.05 -13.25 15.31
C THR A 161 -44.50 -12.79 15.16
N ILE A 162 -44.93 -12.27 14.00
CA ILE A 162 -46.19 -12.59 13.24
C ILE A 162 -46.00 -12.04 11.79
N LYS A 163 -45.80 -12.87 10.74
CA LYS A 163 -46.75 -13.40 9.69
C LYS A 163 -47.59 -12.29 9.01
N SER A 164 -47.85 -12.21 7.69
CA SER A 164 -48.22 -13.15 6.60
C SER A 164 -48.38 -12.27 5.32
N GLY A 165 -48.52 -12.70 4.05
CA GLY A 165 -48.77 -13.96 3.33
C GLY A 165 -48.51 -13.72 1.82
N THR A 166 -48.09 -14.71 1.03
CA THR A 166 -48.87 -15.75 0.30
C THR A 166 -49.37 -15.35 -1.11
N GLY A 167 -48.92 -16.10 -2.12
CA GLY A 167 -49.56 -16.29 -3.44
C GLY A 167 -48.55 -16.56 -4.57
N MET A 168 -48.20 -17.82 -4.88
CA MET A 168 -48.61 -18.61 -6.07
C MET A 168 -48.09 -18.05 -7.42
N SER A 169 -47.56 -18.77 -8.42
CA SER A 169 -47.61 -20.19 -8.81
C SER A 169 -46.80 -20.39 -10.12
N LYS A 170 -46.05 -21.51 -10.26
CA LYS A 170 -45.59 -22.24 -11.49
C LYS A 170 -44.68 -21.47 -12.49
N ASP A 171 -43.67 -22.05 -13.15
CA ASP A 171 -43.65 -23.31 -13.90
C ASP A 171 -42.21 -23.84 -14.17
N VAL A 172 -42.16 -25.12 -14.52
CA VAL A 172 -40.98 -25.96 -14.84
C VAL A 172 -40.41 -25.65 -16.23
N GLN A 173 -39.07 -25.59 -16.41
CA GLN A 173 -38.40 -26.14 -17.61
C GLN A 173 -36.96 -26.66 -17.31
N LYS A 174 -36.64 -27.73 -18.04
CA LYS A 174 -35.60 -28.74 -17.90
C LYS A 174 -34.47 -28.46 -18.89
N GLY A 175 -33.19 -28.64 -18.54
CA GLY A 175 -32.10 -28.43 -19.52
C GLY A 175 -30.67 -28.75 -19.06
N ASN A 176 -30.36 -30.06 -18.98
CA ASN A 176 -29.10 -30.82 -19.08
C ASN A 176 -27.66 -30.21 -18.96
N PRO A 177 -26.68 -31.01 -18.47
CA PRO A 177 -25.30 -30.58 -18.20
C PRO A 177 -24.39 -30.70 -19.44
N ARG A 178 -23.46 -29.76 -19.63
CA ARG A 178 -22.44 -29.82 -20.69
C ARG A 178 -21.14 -30.42 -20.14
N GLY A 179 -20.95 -31.71 -20.40
CA GLY A 179 -19.69 -32.42 -20.21
C GLY A 179 -18.60 -31.93 -21.17
N ARG A 180 -17.37 -31.87 -20.66
CA ARG A 180 -16.16 -31.60 -21.46
C ARG A 180 -15.71 -32.90 -22.11
N LYS A 181 -15.62 -32.93 -23.44
CA LYS A 181 -14.96 -34.02 -24.19
C LYS A 181 -13.46 -33.74 -24.25
N TRP A 182 -12.65 -34.70 -23.80
CA TRP A 182 -11.22 -34.76 -24.11
C TRP A 182 -11.05 -35.33 -25.52
N ILE A 183 -10.19 -34.71 -26.33
CA ILE A 183 -9.80 -35.21 -27.64
C ILE A 183 -8.34 -35.66 -27.53
N ALA A 184 -8.08 -36.94 -27.79
CA ALA A 184 -6.74 -37.47 -27.91
C ALA A 184 -6.16 -37.13 -29.29
N LEU A 185 -4.96 -36.54 -29.34
CA LEU A 185 -4.16 -36.47 -30.56
C LEU A 185 -3.39 -37.78 -30.75
N LYS A 186 -3.25 -38.16 -32.03
CA LYS A 186 -2.52 -39.31 -32.52
C LYS A 186 -1.17 -38.88 -33.06
#